data_AF-A0A383DAR4-F1
#
_entry.id   AF-A0A383DAR4-F1
#
_cell.length_a   1.000
_cell.length_b   1.000
_cell.length_c   1.000
_cell.angle_alpha   90.00
_cell.angle_beta   90.00
_cell.angle_gamma   90.00
#
_symmetry.space_group_name_H-M   'P 1'
#
loop_
_entity.id
_entity.type
_entity.pdbx_description
1 polymer ?
#
loop_
_entity_poly.entity_id
_entity_poly.type
_entity_poly.pdbx_seq_one_letter_code
_entity_poly.pdbx_strand_id
1 'polypeptide(L)' 'MIQSNKSLTILGIETSCDETAAAVINSDKGLIAHSIFSQVTLHKKFGGVVPELASREHIK' A
#
# COMPACT_ATOMS: atom_id res chain seq x y z
N MET A 1 -14.17 -33.94 14.13
CA MET A 1 -14.13 -32.78 13.21
C MET A 1 -12.94 -31.93 13.57
N ILE A 2 -11.82 -32.09 12.87
CA ILE A 2 -10.66 -31.20 13.04
C ILE A 2 -10.78 -30.20 11.90
N GLN A 3 -11.11 -28.94 12.20
CA GLN A 3 -11.00 -27.89 11.20
C GLN A 3 -9.51 -27.65 10.97
N SER A 4 -9.01 -28.03 9.80
CA SER A 4 -7.68 -27.60 9.35
C SER A 4 -7.68 -26.08 9.28
N ASN A 5 -6.99 -25.42 10.20
CA ASN A 5 -6.84 -23.96 10.16
C ASN A 5 -6.08 -23.61 8.88
N LYS A 6 -6.78 -23.06 7.90
CA LYS A 6 -6.18 -22.67 6.62
C LYS A 6 -5.47 -21.34 6.80
N SER A 7 -4.17 -21.32 6.54
CA SER A 7 -3.36 -20.11 6.51
C SER A 7 -3.97 -19.08 5.56
N LEU A 8 -4.24 -17.87 6.05
CA LEU A 8 -4.81 -16.78 5.26
C LEU A 8 -3.69 -15.91 4.70
N THR A 9 -3.80 -15.56 3.42
CA THR A 9 -2.89 -14.61 2.77
C THR A 9 -3.71 -13.44 2.25
N ILE A 10 -3.32 -12.23 2.66
CA ILE A 10 -4.03 -10.97 2.44
C ILE A 10 -3.12 -10.05 1.62
N LEU A 11 -3.66 -9.46 0.56
CA LEU A 11 -3.04 -8.37 -0.17
C LEU A 11 -3.63 -7.05 0.34
N GLY A 12 -2.81 -6.24 1.02
CA GLY A 12 -3.14 -4.87 1.39
C GLY A 12 -2.74 -3.91 0.27
N ILE A 13 -3.62 -2.95 -0.03
CA ILE A 13 -3.37 -1.84 -0.96
C ILE A 13 -3.64 -0.55 -0.19
N GLU A 14 -2.73 0.40 -0.28
CA GLU A 14 -2.81 1.70 0.41
C GLU A 14 -2.59 2.83 -0.61
N THR A 15 -3.60 3.69 -0.74
CA THR A 15 -3.66 4.82 -1.69
C THR A 15 -4.50 5.98 -1.12
N SER A 16 -4.41 6.24 0.19
CA SER A 16 -5.22 7.28 0.85
C SER A 16 -4.70 8.70 0.66
N CYS A 17 -3.38 8.87 0.50
CA CYS A 17 -2.72 10.18 0.42
C CYS A 17 -1.74 10.25 -0.76
N ASP A 18 -0.41 10.29 -0.51
CA ASP A 18 0.62 10.48 -1.54
C ASP A 18 1.60 9.30 -1.64
N GLU A 19 1.32 8.21 -0.94
CA GLU A 19 1.98 6.92 -1.11
C GLU A 19 1.10 5.93 -1.89
N THR A 20 1.71 5.20 -2.81
CA THR A 20 1.15 3.97 -3.37
C THR A 20 1.89 2.80 -2.74
N ALA A 21 1.19 1.98 -1.95
CA ALA A 21 1.81 0.83 -1.32
C ALA A 21 1.00 -0.45 -1.49
N ALA A 22 1.73 -1.57 -1.55
CA ALA A 22 1.15 -2.90 -1.55
C ALA A 22 1.92 -3.80 -0.58
N ALA A 23 1.20 -4.65 0.14
CA ALA A 23 1.79 -5.59 1.09
C ALA A 23 1.11 -6.95 1.05
N VAL A 24 1.89 -8.03 1.16
CA VAL A 24 1.38 -9.39 1.31
C VAL A 24 1.59 -9.80 2.77
N ILE A 25 0.49 -10.07 3.48
CA ILE A 25 0.50 -10.51 4.87
C ILE A 25 -0.08 -11.92 4.94
N ASN A 26 0.59 -12.79 5.68
CA ASN A 26 0.11 -14.13 5.98
C ASN A 26 -0.23 -14.27 7.47
N SER A 27 -1.33 -14.94 7.81
CA SER A 27 -1.80 -15.07 9.19
C SER A 27 -0.79 -15.72 10.14
N ASP A 28 0.08 -16.58 9.61
CA ASP A 28 0.99 -17.39 10.44
C ASP A 28 2.43 -16.89 10.33
N LYS A 29 2.78 -16.25 9.21
CA LYS A 29 4.15 -15.77 8.90
C LYS A 29 4.31 -14.25 9.02
N GLY A 30 3.23 -13.50 9.19
CA GLY A 30 3.27 -12.04 9.23
C GLY A 30 3.53 -11.42 7.85
N LEU A 31 4.32 -10.34 7.81
CA LEU A 31 4.63 -9.64 6.57
C LEU A 31 5.55 -10.47 5.67
N ILE A 32 5.06 -10.82 4.48
CA ILE A 32 5.81 -11.60 3.48
C ILE A 32 6.58 -10.68 2.54
N ALA A 33 5.94 -9.63 2.06
CA ALA A 33 6.50 -8.68 1.12
C ALA A 33 5.79 -7.33 1.25
N HIS A 34 6.49 -6.25 0.90
CA HIS A 34 5.89 -4.92 0.74
C HIS A 34 6.64 -4.13 -0.32
N SER A 35 5.96 -3.15 -0.90
CA SER A 35 6.55 -2.12 -1.75
C SER A 35 5.83 -0.80 -1.49
N ILE A 36 6.57 0.30 -1.50
CA ILE A 36 6.06 1.65 -1.28
C ILE A 36 6.68 2.58 -2.32
N PHE A 37 5.84 3.35 -2.98
CA PHE A 37 6.22 4.47 -3.82
C PHE A 37 5.71 5.77 -3.19
N SER A 38 6.61 6.73 -2.95
CA SER A 38 6.26 8.02 -2.34
C SER A 38 6.32 9.15 -3.37
N GLN A 39 5.30 10.00 -3.37
CA GLN A 39 5.18 11.15 -4.28
C GLN A 39 5.73 12.45 -3.67
N VAL A 40 6.43 12.40 -2.52
CA VAL A 40 6.97 13.60 -1.84
C VAL A 40 7.75 14.51 -2.80
N THR A 41 8.55 13.95 -3.70
CA THR A 41 9.31 14.72 -4.70
C THR A 41 8.40 15.52 -5.64
N LEU A 42 7.25 14.96 -6.03
CA LEU A 42 6.26 15.64 -6.87
C LEU A 42 5.60 16.80 -6.13
N HIS A 43 5.22 16.59 -4.87
CA HIS A 43 4.48 17.56 -4.05
C HIS A 43 5.36 18.66 -3.45
N LYS A 44 6.68 18.41 -3.33
CA LYS A 44 7.66 19.35 -2.74
C LYS A 44 7.61 20.75 -3.35
N LYS A 45 7.34 20.87 -4.65
CA LYS A 45 7.27 22.18 -5.35
C LYS A 45 6.04 23.02 -4.99
N PHE A 46 5.03 22.41 -4.36
CA PHE A 46 3.79 23.08 -3.97
C PHE A 46 3.71 23.36 -2.46
N GLY A 47 4.68 22.88 -1.67
CA GLY A 47 4.68 23.04 -0.21
C GLY A 47 3.64 22.19 0.52
N GLY A 48 3.03 21.21 -0.16
CA GLY A 48 2.03 20.31 0.40
C GLY A 48 1.45 19.37 -0.66
N VAL A 49 0.70 18.36 -0.22
CA VAL A 49 0.04 17.40 -1.11
C VAL A 49 -1.02 18.12 -1.95
N VAL A 50 -0.95 17.92 -3.27
CA VAL A 50 -1.97 18.40 -4.22
C VAL A 50 -2.90 17.22 -4.55
N PRO A 51 -4.17 17.21 -4.07
CA PRO A 51 -5.04 16.03 -4.15
C PRO A 51 -5.26 15.46 -5.56
N GLU A 52 -5.40 16.32 -6.57
CA GLU A 52 -5.58 15.91 -7.97
C GLU A 52 -4.32 15.24 -8.53
N LEU A 53 -3.12 15.73 -8.16
CA LEU A 53 -1.88 15.11 -8.59
C LEU A 53 -1.68 13.76 -7.89
N ALA A 54 -2.02 13.69 -6.61
CA ALA A 54 -1.89 12.45 -5.84
C ALA A 54 -2.75 11.32 -6.42
N SER A 55 -4.01 11.63 -6.72
CA SER A 55 -4.95 10.71 -7.37
C SER A 55 -4.42 10.15 -8.70
N ARG A 56 -3.73 10.98 -9.50
CA ARG A 56 -3.17 10.57 -10.79
C ARG A 56 -1.93 9.70 -10.67
N GLU A 57 -1.05 10.02 -9.71
CA GLU A 57 0.17 9.24 -9.52
C GLU A 57 -0.10 7.84 -9.01
N HIS A 58 -1.21 7.57 -8.31
CA HIS A 58 -1.58 6.20 -7.93
C HIS A 58 -1.84 5.25 -9.12
N ILE A 59 -2.10 5.80 -10.32
CA ILE A 59 -2.42 5.02 -11.54
C ILE A 59 -1.18 4.76 -12.42
N LYS A 60 -0.08 5.49 -12.20
CA LYS A 60 1.14 5.40 -13.01
C LYS A 60 2.06 4.28 -12.54
#